data_AF-A0A914YVY6-F1
#
_entry.id   AF-A0A914YVY6-F1
#
_cell.length_a   1.000
_cell.length_b   1.000
_cell.length_c   1.000
_cell.angle_alpha   90.00
_cell.angle_beta   90.00
_cell.angle_gamma   90.00
#
_symmetry.space_group_name_H-M   'P 1'
#
loop_
_entity.id
_entity.type
_entity.pdbx_description
1 polymer ?
#
loop_
_entity_poly.entity_id
_entity_poly.type
_entity_poly.pdbx_seq_one_letter_code
_entity_poly.pdbx_strand_id
1 'polypeptide(L)'
;MRKVPLAPNVDAVVLARGTPGFSGADLANLVNEAALFAARRNGRTVDMQDFERAKDKIIMGAERRTMIMPEEERRNTAYHEAGHALVACMLPKTDPVHKVTIIPRGRALGVTMQLPEGDRYSMDKERLSVHESNDHGRIERL
;
A
#
# COMPACT_ATOMS: atom_id res chain seq x y z
N MET A 1 8.48 -17.47 -3.84
CA MET A 1 8.55 -17.10 -5.27
C MET A 1 8.96 -18.26 -6.19
N ARG A 2 9.92 -19.12 -5.85
CA ARG A 2 10.43 -20.21 -6.73
C ARG A 2 9.40 -21.22 -7.28
N LYS A 3 8.21 -21.34 -6.69
CA LYS A 3 7.18 -22.32 -7.07
C LYS A 3 6.05 -21.74 -7.94
N VAL A 4 6.15 -20.46 -8.31
CA VAL A 4 5.09 -19.73 -9.03
C VAL A 4 5.68 -19.13 -10.30
N PRO A 5 5.02 -19.27 -11.47
CA PRO A 5 5.51 -18.68 -12.70
C PRO A 5 5.39 -17.15 -12.63
N LEU A 6 6.53 -16.46 -12.54
CA LEU A 6 6.58 -15.00 -12.44
C LEU A 6 6.74 -14.36 -13.82
N ALA A 7 6.10 -13.22 -14.01
CA ALA A 7 6.35 -12.37 -15.16
C ALA A 7 7.66 -11.56 -14.99
N PRO A 8 8.29 -11.11 -16.09
CA PRO A 8 9.53 -10.34 -16.04
C PRO A 8 9.40 -8.97 -15.34
N ASN A 9 8.18 -8.45 -15.20
CA ASN A 9 7.90 -7.15 -14.57
C ASN A 9 7.90 -7.19 -13.03
N VAL A 10 8.08 -8.37 -12.42
CA VAL A 10 8.06 -8.52 -10.96
C VAL A 10 9.39 -8.06 -10.38
N ASP A 11 9.36 -6.97 -9.61
CA ASP A 11 10.51 -6.45 -8.88
C ASP A 11 10.45 -6.87 -7.40
N ALA A 12 11.30 -7.82 -7.02
CA ALA A 12 11.37 -8.32 -5.65
C ALA A 12 11.89 -7.27 -4.65
N VAL A 13 12.69 -6.29 -5.09
CA VAL A 13 13.23 -5.24 -4.21
C VAL A 13 12.11 -4.28 -3.79
N VAL A 14 11.25 -3.90 -4.74
CA VAL A 14 10.06 -3.08 -4.45
C VAL A 14 9.10 -3.82 -3.51
N LEU A 15 8.90 -5.13 -3.72
CA LEU A 15 8.06 -5.94 -2.83
C LEU A 15 8.63 -6.02 -1.42
N ALA A 16 9.93 -6.25 -1.28
CA ALA A 16 10.59 -6.34 0.02
C ALA A 16 10.45 -5.03 0.83
N ARG A 17 10.66 -3.88 0.18
CA ARG A 17 10.46 -2.55 0.79
C ARG A 17 9.01 -2.30 1.19
N GLY A 18 8.06 -2.91 0.48
CA GLY A 18 6.63 -2.79 0.72
C GLY A 18 6.09 -3.74 1.79
N THR A 19 6.89 -4.67 2.29
CA THR A 19 6.50 -5.67 3.30
C THR A 19 7.39 -5.64 4.55
N PRO A 20 7.67 -4.46 5.15
CA PRO A 20 8.41 -4.41 6.40
C PRO A 20 7.61 -5.10 7.51
N GLY A 21 8.30 -5.88 8.35
CA GLY A 21 7.68 -6.60 9.47
C GLY A 21 6.92 -7.88 9.08
N PHE A 22 6.88 -8.27 7.81
CA PHE A 22 6.29 -9.54 7.39
C PHE A 22 7.18 -10.70 7.86
N SER A 23 6.57 -11.72 8.47
CA SER A 23 7.24 -12.98 8.75
C SER A 23 7.42 -13.82 7.49
N GLY A 24 8.23 -14.89 7.57
CA GLY A 24 8.35 -15.85 6.47
C GLY A 24 7.02 -16.50 6.08
N ALA A 25 6.11 -16.67 7.04
CA ALA A 25 4.76 -17.16 6.79
C ALA A 25 3.90 -16.12 6.05
N ASP A 26 4.01 -14.84 6.42
CA ASP A 26 3.28 -13.75 5.76
C ASP A 26 3.75 -13.57 4.31
N LEU A 27 5.06 -13.68 4.05
CA LEU A 27 5.61 -13.66 2.70
C LEU A 27 5.15 -14.87 1.87
N ALA A 28 5.07 -16.05 2.47
CA ALA A 28 4.51 -17.22 1.80
C ALA A 28 3.02 -17.01 1.46
N ASN A 29 2.26 -16.42 2.38
CA ASN A 29 0.86 -16.07 2.16
C ASN A 29 0.69 -15.01 1.05
N LEU A 30 1.55 -13.98 1.02
CA LEU A 30 1.58 -12.97 -0.03
C LEU A 30 1.76 -13.58 -1.43
N VAL A 31 2.71 -14.51 -1.56
CA VAL A 31 2.95 -15.21 -2.84
C VAL A 31 1.73 -16.04 -3.25
N ASN A 32 1.07 -16.69 -2.30
CA ASN A 32 -0.14 -17.48 -2.57
C ASN A 32 -1.31 -16.58 -3.02
N GLU A 33 -1.56 -15.48 -2.32
CA GLU A 33 -2.59 -14.51 -2.68
C GLU A 33 -2.33 -13.88 -4.05
N ALA A 34 -1.07 -13.58 -4.38
CA ALA A 34 -0.70 -13.07 -5.70
C ALA A 34 -1.02 -14.11 -6.81
N ALA A 35 -0.73 -15.39 -6.57
CA ALA A 35 -1.09 -16.46 -7.50
C ALA A 35 -2.61 -16.59 -7.67
N LEU A 36 -3.40 -16.44 -6.60
CA LEU A 36 -4.86 -16.43 -6.68
C LEU A 36 -5.39 -15.23 -7.49
N PHE A 37 -4.80 -14.04 -7.34
CA PHE A 37 -5.16 -12.89 -8.15
C PHE A 37 -4.82 -13.10 -9.64
N ALA A 38 -3.66 -13.66 -9.94
CA ALA A 38 -3.29 -14.02 -11.31
C ALA A 38 -4.28 -15.02 -11.94
N ALA A 39 -4.66 -16.07 -11.18
CA ALA A 39 -5.65 -17.04 -11.62
C ALA A 39 -7.03 -16.40 -11.89
N ARG A 40 -7.48 -15.49 -11.02
CA ARG A 40 -8.77 -14.77 -11.18
C ARG A 40 -8.85 -13.91 -12.44
N ARG A 41 -7.71 -13.39 -12.92
CA ARG A 41 -7.64 -12.66 -14.19
C ARG A 41 -7.30 -13.56 -15.39
N ASN A 42 -7.32 -14.88 -15.23
CA ASN A 42 -6.90 -15.87 -16.22
C ASN A 42 -5.45 -15.66 -16.73
N GLY A 43 -4.57 -15.14 -15.87
CA GLY A 43 -3.15 -14.94 -16.17
C GLY A 43 -2.37 -16.26 -16.07
N ARG A 44 -1.48 -16.52 -17.03
CA ARG A 44 -0.57 -17.69 -17.02
C ARG A 44 0.64 -17.50 -16.10
N THR A 45 1.02 -16.26 -15.86
CA THR A 45 2.12 -15.84 -14.98
C THR A 45 1.58 -14.86 -13.95
N VAL A 46 2.26 -14.74 -12.81
CA VAL A 46 1.97 -13.76 -11.77
C VAL A 46 2.74 -12.48 -12.07
N ASP A 47 2.01 -11.38 -12.23
CA ASP A 47 2.54 -10.06 -12.54
C ASP A 47 2.73 -9.23 -11.27
N MET A 48 3.51 -8.15 -11.37
CA MET A 48 3.70 -7.21 -10.25
C MET A 48 2.37 -6.67 -9.71
N GLN A 49 1.38 -6.43 -10.57
CA GLN A 49 0.05 -5.99 -10.16
C GLN A 49 -0.66 -6.98 -9.22
N ASP A 50 -0.39 -8.28 -9.37
CA ASP A 50 -1.04 -9.32 -8.56
C ASP A 50 -0.43 -9.33 -7.16
N PHE A 51 0.88 -9.10 -7.05
CA PHE A 51 1.55 -8.89 -5.77
C PHE A 51 1.09 -7.61 -5.09
N GLU A 52 0.94 -6.50 -5.82
CA GLU A 52 0.42 -5.26 -5.26
C GLU A 52 -1.02 -5.43 -4.72
N ARG A 53 -1.88 -6.16 -5.44
CA ARG A 53 -3.24 -6.49 -4.97
C ARG A 53 -3.26 -7.44 -3.78
N ALA A 54 -2.36 -8.42 -3.76
CA ALA A 54 -2.20 -9.34 -2.63
C ALA A 54 -1.73 -8.60 -1.38
N LYS A 55 -0.74 -7.72 -1.54
CA LYS A 55 -0.21 -6.85 -0.48
C LYS A 55 -1.31 -5.96 0.09
N ASP A 56 -2.06 -5.29 -0.79
CA ASP A 56 -3.22 -4.47 -0.37
C ASP A 56 -4.21 -5.29 0.46
N LYS A 57 -4.53 -6.51 0.02
CA LYS A 57 -5.48 -7.39 0.71
C LYS A 57 -4.98 -7.81 2.09
N ILE A 58 -3.69 -8.12 2.23
CA ILE A 58 -3.11 -8.55 3.51
C ILE A 58 -3.02 -7.38 4.51
N ILE A 59 -2.58 -6.21 4.04
CA ILE A 59 -2.36 -5.04 4.92
C ILE A 59 -3.69 -4.38 5.29
N MET A 60 -4.57 -4.14 4.32
CA MET A 60 -5.79 -3.34 4.51
C MET A 60 -7.06 -4.18 4.61
N GLY A 61 -7.01 -5.46 4.22
CA GLY A 61 -8.18 -6.31 4.09
C GLY A 61 -8.77 -6.30 2.68
N ALA A 62 -9.84 -7.08 2.50
CA ALA A 62 -10.51 -7.23 1.20
C ALA A 62 -11.18 -5.93 0.72
N GLU A 63 -11.23 -5.78 -0.59
CA GLU A 63 -11.94 -4.68 -1.27
C GLU A 63 -13.44 -4.73 -1.01
N ARG A 64 -14.03 -3.59 -0.65
CA ARG A 64 -15.48 -3.49 -0.37
C ARG A 64 -16.27 -3.10 -1.62
N ARG A 65 -16.34 -4.02 -2.59
CA ARG A 65 -17.00 -3.78 -3.90
C ARG A 65 -18.49 -3.43 -3.82
N THR A 66 -19.17 -3.87 -2.77
CA THR A 66 -20.60 -3.62 -2.56
C THR A 66 -20.88 -2.33 -1.81
N MET A 67 -19.85 -1.66 -1.27
CA MET A 67 -20.03 -0.39 -0.59
C MET A 67 -20.19 0.71 -1.64
N ILE A 68 -21.40 1.25 -1.74
CA ILE A 68 -21.68 2.43 -2.54
C ILE A 68 -21.44 3.64 -1.64
N MET A 69 -20.36 4.37 -1.90
CA MET A 69 -20.05 5.62 -1.21
C MET A 69 -20.72 6.79 -1.94
N PRO A 70 -21.45 7.67 -1.24
CA PRO A 70 -21.96 8.91 -1.83
C PRO A 70 -20.85 9.69 -2.52
N GLU A 71 -21.18 10.41 -3.60
CA GLU A 71 -20.18 11.15 -4.37
C GLU A 71 -19.45 12.20 -3.53
N GLU A 72 -20.16 12.85 -2.62
CA GLU A 72 -19.59 13.83 -1.69
C GLU A 72 -18.55 13.20 -0.75
N GLU A 73 -18.87 12.06 -0.13
CA GLU A 73 -17.92 11.32 0.70
C GLU A 73 -16.70 10.86 -0.10
N ARG A 74 -16.92 10.33 -1.31
CA ARG A 74 -15.83 9.91 -2.20
C ARG A 74 -14.92 11.06 -2.57
N ARG A 75 -15.49 12.25 -2.82
CA ARG A 75 -14.74 13.47 -3.10
C ARG A 75 -13.95 13.93 -1.88
N ASN A 76 -14.53 13.86 -0.68
CA ASN A 76 -13.84 14.21 0.55
C ASN A 76 -12.67 13.25 0.82
N THR A 77 -12.84 11.95 0.59
CA THR A 77 -11.74 10.97 0.65
C THR A 77 -10.67 11.28 -0.40
N ALA A 78 -11.04 11.65 -1.62
CA ALA A 78 -10.08 12.04 -2.65
C ALA A 78 -9.24 13.25 -2.24
N TYR A 79 -9.87 14.30 -1.69
CA TYR A 79 -9.13 15.46 -1.19
C TYR A 79 -8.24 15.12 0.00
N HIS A 80 -8.71 14.25 0.90
CA HIS A 80 -7.93 13.80 2.05
C HIS A 80 -6.65 13.09 1.63
N GLU A 81 -6.77 12.09 0.76
CA GLU A 81 -5.61 11.34 0.26
C GLU A 81 -4.70 12.20 -0.62
N ALA A 82 -5.26 13.11 -1.42
CA ALA A 82 -4.47 14.06 -2.19
C ALA A 82 -3.67 15.02 -1.29
N GLY A 83 -4.23 15.44 -0.15
CA GLY A 83 -3.54 16.24 0.85
C GLY A 83 -2.33 15.51 1.43
N HIS A 84 -2.51 14.25 1.84
CA HIS A 84 -1.42 13.39 2.30
C HIS A 84 -0.32 13.22 1.25
N ALA A 85 -0.72 12.95 0.01
CA ALA A 85 0.23 12.79 -1.10
C ALA A 85 1.02 14.08 -1.37
N LEU A 86 0.35 15.23 -1.33
CA LEU A 86 0.99 16.53 -1.56
C LEU A 86 1.99 16.87 -0.45
N VAL A 87 1.58 16.73 0.82
CA VAL A 87 2.44 17.00 1.98
C VAL A 87 3.66 16.07 1.96
N ALA A 88 3.45 14.78 1.70
CA ALA A 88 4.52 13.81 1.58
C ALA A 88 5.53 14.16 0.47
N CYS A 89 5.07 14.71 -0.65
CA CYS A 89 5.95 15.13 -1.76
C CYS A 89 6.67 16.47 -1.49
N MET A 90 6.12 17.34 -0.65
CA MET A 90 6.68 18.67 -0.40
C MET A 90 7.63 18.74 0.79
N LEU A 91 7.44 17.88 1.80
CA LEU A 91 8.28 17.88 2.98
C LEU A 91 9.63 17.19 2.71
N PRO A 92 10.75 17.75 3.19
CA PRO A 92 12.04 17.07 3.11
C PRO A 92 12.06 15.85 4.04
N LYS A 93 12.89 14.85 3.70
CA LYS A 93 13.12 13.62 4.50
C LYS A 93 11.89 12.70 4.69
N THR A 94 10.83 12.91 3.91
CA THR A 94 9.73 11.94 3.75
C THR A 94 10.14 10.81 2.81
N ASP A 95 9.56 9.64 3.04
CA ASP A 95 9.67 8.53 2.10
C ASP A 95 8.78 8.81 0.87
N PRO A 96 9.20 8.45 -0.35
CA PRO A 96 8.46 8.77 -1.57
C PRO A 96 7.09 8.09 -1.62
N VAL A 97 6.11 8.81 -2.17
CA VAL A 97 4.76 8.27 -2.38
C VAL A 97 4.81 7.18 -3.44
N HIS A 98 4.41 5.97 -3.06
CA HIS A 98 4.36 4.79 -3.93
C HIS A 98 2.99 4.60 -4.56
N LYS A 99 1.92 4.87 -3.80
CA LYS A 99 0.55 4.62 -4.26
C LYS A 99 -0.46 5.46 -3.49
N VAL A 100 -1.47 5.95 -4.21
CA VAL A 100 -2.63 6.66 -3.66
C VAL A 100 -3.90 5.99 -4.18
N THR A 101 -4.87 5.72 -3.30
CA THR A 101 -6.15 5.11 -3.67
C THR A 101 -7.28 5.60 -2.80
N ILE A 102 -8.46 5.77 -3.40
CA ILE A 102 -9.74 6.07 -2.73
C ILE A 102 -10.68 4.85 -2.71
N ILE A 103 -10.16 3.68 -3.07
CA ILE A 103 -10.92 2.43 -3.09
C ILE A 103 -11.00 1.88 -1.65
N PRO A 104 -12.20 1.68 -1.10
CA PRO A 104 -12.35 1.22 0.28
C PRO A 104 -11.92 -0.24 0.44
N ARG A 105 -11.09 -0.50 1.45
CA ARG A 105 -10.56 -1.82 1.80
C ARG A 105 -10.61 -2.02 3.30
N GLY A 106 -11.20 -3.12 3.75
CA GLY A 106 -11.38 -3.39 5.19
C GLY A 106 -12.00 -2.21 5.93
N ARG A 107 -11.25 -1.61 6.87
CA ARG A 107 -11.66 -0.42 7.63
C ARG A 107 -11.27 0.91 6.99
N ALA A 108 -10.35 0.90 6.01
CA ALA A 108 -9.88 2.11 5.34
C ALA A 108 -10.81 2.51 4.18
N LEU A 109 -11.06 3.81 4.03
CA LEU A 109 -11.81 4.39 2.90
C LEU A 109 -10.91 4.85 1.75
N GLY A 110 -9.64 5.10 2.05
CA GLY A 110 -8.57 5.44 1.13
C GLY A 110 -7.22 5.19 1.81
N VAL A 111 -6.14 5.22 1.03
CA VAL A 111 -4.78 5.20 1.60
C VAL A 111 -3.79 5.88 0.66
N THR A 112 -2.86 6.59 1.27
CA THR A 112 -1.61 7.05 0.69
C THR A 112 -0.47 6.23 1.30
N MET A 113 0.24 5.49 0.45
CA MET A 113 1.33 4.60 0.83
C MET A 113 2.66 5.21 0.41
N GLN A 114 3.59 5.33 1.36
CA GLN A 114 4.98 5.68 1.12
C GLN A 114 5.84 4.42 1.17
N LEU A 115 6.88 4.37 0.33
CA LEU A 115 7.81 3.25 0.28
C LEU A 115 9.19 3.71 0.77
N PRO A 116 9.72 3.14 1.87
CA PRO A 116 11.04 3.50 2.35
C PRO A 116 12.13 3.22 1.31
N GLU A 117 13.06 4.17 1.12
CA GLU A 117 14.20 4.00 0.20
C GLU A 117 15.30 3.10 0.79
N GLY A 118 15.36 3.01 2.12
CA GLY A 118 16.33 2.19 2.84
C GLY A 118 15.95 1.95 4.29
N ASP A 119 16.62 0.98 4.90
CA ASP A 119 16.40 0.63 6.29
C ASP A 119 16.98 1.69 7.22
N ARG A 120 16.20 2.07 8.25
CA ARG A 120 16.59 3.05 9.25
C ARG A 120 16.35 2.52 10.65
N TYR A 121 17.38 2.60 11.48
CA TYR A 121 17.32 2.17 12.89
C TYR A 121 16.89 3.30 13.84
N SER A 122 16.99 4.56 13.43
CA SER A 122 16.66 5.73 14.26
C SER A 122 16.11 6.89 13.41
N MET A 123 15.33 7.76 14.06
CA MET A 123 14.70 8.95 13.48
C MET A 123 15.34 10.19 14.14
N ASP A 124 15.77 11.17 13.34
CA ASP A 124 16.14 12.48 13.89
C ASP A 124 14.89 13.31 14.20
N LYS A 125 15.03 14.36 15.01
CA LYS A 125 13.90 15.21 15.45
C LYS A 125 13.11 15.78 14.27
N GLU A 126 13.82 16.19 13.22
CA GLU A 126 13.21 16.76 12.02
C GLU A 126 12.32 15.73 11.31
N ARG A 127 12.81 14.50 11.10
CA ARG A 127 12.00 13.44 10.49
C ARG A 127 10.86 12.97 11.39
N LEU A 128 11.04 12.98 12.71
CA LEU A 128 9.94 12.71 13.65
C LEU A 128 8.82 13.74 13.48
N SER A 129 9.16 15.04 13.44
CA SER A 129 8.18 16.11 13.26
C SER A 129 7.47 16.06 11.91
N VAL A 130 8.18 15.68 10.85
CA VAL A 130 7.62 15.46 9.51
C VAL A 130 6.68 14.26 9.49
N HIS A 131 7.06 13.17 10.18
CA HIS A 131 6.21 11.98 10.28
C HIS A 131 4.92 12.27 11.02
N GLU A 132 4.99 12.98 12.16
CA GLU A 132 3.80 13.43 12.88
C GLU A 132 2.93 14.33 12.01
N SER A 133 3.51 15.30 11.31
CA SER A 133 2.77 16.20 10.41
C SER A 133 2.04 15.45 9.30
N ASN A 134 2.61 14.36 8.81
CA ASN A 134 2.00 13.50 7.79
C ASN A 134 0.92 12.57 8.36
N ASP A 135 1.08 12.08 9.59
CA ASP A 135 0.15 11.14 10.22
C ASP A 135 -1.04 11.82 10.93
N HIS A 136 -1.01 13.13 11.21
CA HIS A 136 -2.12 13.82 11.88
C HIS A 136 -3.46 13.73 11.14
N GLY A 137 -3.47 13.52 9.83
CA GLY A 137 -4.71 13.24 9.09
C GLY A 137 -5.15 11.76 9.13
N ARG A 138 -4.28 10.84 9.53
CA ARG A 138 -4.53 9.39 9.50
C ARG A 138 -5.36 8.89 10.69
N ILE A 139 -5.38 9.65 11.78
CA ILE A 139 -5.96 9.28 13.09
C ILE A 139 -7.49 9.52 13.14
N GLU A 140 -8.06 10.32 12.23
CA GLU A 140 -9.47 10.75 12.32
C GLU A 140 -10.52 9.75 11.81
N ARG A 141 -10.18 8.50 11.44
CA ARG A 141 -11.17 7.49 10.99
C ARG A 141 -10.90 6.06 11.48
N LEU A 142 -10.72 5.88 12.78
CA LEU A 142 -10.94 4.58 13.44
C LEU A 142 -12.39 4.45 13.92
#